data_AF-A0A8T2Q2I9-F1
#
_entry.id   AF-A0A8T2Q2I9-F1
#
_cell.length_a   1.000
_cell.length_b   1.000
_cell.length_c   1.000
_cell.angle_alpha   90.00
_cell.angle_beta   90.00
_cell.angle_gamma   90.00
#
_symmetry.space_group_name_H-M   'P 1'
#
loop_
_entity.id
_entity.type
_entity.pdbx_description
1 polymer ?
#
loop_
_entity_poly.entity_id
_entity_poly.type
_entity_poly.pdbx_seq_one_letter_code
_entity_poly.pdbx_strand_id
1 'polypeptide(L)'
;MAAKGLEKPSDWPYALHLLGHIYIFDLNGARFLWKRVPSAVKQGQPELVAAWKIGQCLWTYDYAGVHEAFKGYSWSPAVQQIVAAIKDEYSKKNMILLSTAYSTISVIDAAKFLETNHFGAFAGNV
;
A
#
# COMPACT_ATOMS: atom_id res chain seq x y z
N MET A 1 -26.43 22.02 18.10
CA MET A 1 -26.82 20.66 17.67
C MET A 1 -25.58 19.95 17.17
N ALA A 2 -24.96 19.10 17.99
CA ALA A 2 -23.81 18.31 17.58
C ALA A 2 -24.31 17.30 16.53
N ALA A 3 -23.72 17.32 15.33
CA ALA A 3 -23.97 16.31 14.32
C ALA A 3 -23.69 14.94 14.96
N LYS A 4 -24.76 14.18 15.23
CA LYS A 4 -24.69 12.80 15.70
C LYS A 4 -24.02 12.02 14.58
N GLY A 5 -22.70 11.90 14.66
CA GLY A 5 -21.90 11.24 13.65
C GLY A 5 -22.49 9.86 13.44
N LEU A 6 -22.89 9.56 12.21
CA LEU A 6 -23.36 8.23 11.82
C LEU A 6 -22.37 7.21 12.37
N GLU A 7 -22.77 6.51 13.43
CA GLU A 7 -21.99 5.41 13.98
C GLU A 7 -21.91 4.37 12.86
N LYS A 8 -20.71 4.24 12.27
CA LYS A 8 -20.52 3.29 11.17
C LYS A 8 -20.98 1.91 11.67
N PRO A 9 -21.80 1.18 10.89
CA PRO A 9 -22.22 -0.16 11.25
C PRO A 9 -21.00 -1.03 11.59
N SER A 10 -21.13 -1.93 12.56
CA SER A 10 -20.06 -2.87 12.93
C SER A 10 -19.56 -3.71 11.75
N ASP A 11 -20.40 -3.86 10.73
CA ASP A 11 -20.16 -4.61 9.50
C ASP A 11 -19.54 -3.76 8.36
N TRP A 12 -19.11 -2.52 8.65
CA TRP A 12 -18.47 -1.69 7.64
C TRP A 12 -17.15 -2.32 7.17
N PRO A 13 -16.87 -2.39 5.85
CA PRO A 13 -15.64 -2.99 5.34
C PRO A 13 -14.44 -2.05 5.57
N TYR A 14 -13.92 -2.04 6.81
CA TYR A 14 -12.83 -1.15 7.22
C TYR A 14 -11.55 -1.40 6.44
N ALA A 15 -11.23 -2.67 6.12
CA ALA A 15 -10.05 -3.03 5.34
C ALA A 15 -10.08 -2.39 3.94
N LEU A 16 -11.20 -2.53 3.22
CA LEU A 16 -11.38 -1.91 1.89
C LEU A 16 -11.35 -0.38 1.96
N HIS A 17 -11.97 0.22 2.98
CA HIS A 17 -11.95 1.66 3.16
C HIS A 17 -10.52 2.18 3.39
N LEU A 18 -9.72 1.47 4.19
CA LEU A 18 -8.33 1.81 4.43
C LEU A 18 -7.48 1.67 3.16
N LEU A 19 -7.65 0.57 2.44
CA LEU A 19 -6.96 0.33 1.16
C LEU A 19 -7.34 1.37 0.10
N GLY A 20 -8.58 1.85 0.09
CA GLY A 20 -9.02 2.94 -0.78
C GLY A 20 -8.25 4.24 -0.53
N HIS A 21 -8.02 4.62 0.74
CA HIS A 21 -7.16 5.78 1.04
C HIS A 21 -5.72 5.54 0.61
N ILE A 22 -5.19 4.33 0.81
CA ILE A 22 -3.83 3.97 0.39
C ILE A 22 -3.68 4.04 -1.13
N TYR A 23 -4.69 3.60 -1.89
CA TYR A 23 -4.71 3.67 -3.35
C TYR A 23 -4.61 5.11 -3.89
N ILE A 24 -5.28 6.05 -3.23
CA ILE A 24 -5.22 7.48 -3.59
C ILE A 24 -3.95 8.14 -3.01
N PHE A 25 -3.14 7.39 -2.25
CA PHE A 25 -1.97 7.88 -1.49
C PHE A 25 -2.32 8.93 -0.43
N ASP A 26 -3.58 8.96 0.03
CA ASP A 26 -4.01 9.75 1.17
C ASP A 26 -3.64 9.04 2.48
N LEU A 27 -2.34 9.01 2.77
CA LEU A 27 -1.81 8.35 3.97
C LEU A 27 -2.28 9.05 5.27
N ASN A 28 -2.57 10.35 5.20
CA ASN A 28 -3.12 11.10 6.33
C ASN A 28 -4.55 10.64 6.64
N GLY A 29 -5.41 10.55 5.62
CA GLY A 29 -6.76 9.99 5.75
C GLY A 29 -6.74 8.56 6.28
N ALA A 30 -5.84 7.71 5.77
CA ALA A 30 -5.63 6.36 6.27
C ALA A 30 -5.26 6.33 7.77
N ARG A 31 -4.36 7.22 8.21
CA ARG A 31 -3.94 7.35 9.62
C ARG A 31 -5.07 7.83 10.52
N PHE A 32 -5.85 8.80 10.07
CA PHE A 32 -7.01 9.28 10.83
C PHE A 32 -8.07 8.19 10.94
N LEU A 33 -8.30 7.42 9.87
CA LEU A 33 -9.18 6.26 9.90
C LEU A 33 -8.68 5.25 10.94
N TRP A 34 -7.40 4.87 10.89
CA TRP A 34 -6.81 3.91 11.83
C TRP A 34 -6.96 4.35 13.30
N LYS A 35 -6.78 5.63 13.60
CA LYS A 35 -6.99 6.18 14.95
C LYS A 35 -8.45 6.12 15.40
N ARG A 36 -9.41 6.25 14.48
CA ARG A 36 -10.85 6.22 14.76
C ARG A 36 -11.41 4.81 14.92
N VAL A 37 -10.76 3.80 14.35
CA VAL A 37 -11.22 2.41 14.46
C VAL A 37 -11.05 1.91 15.90
N PRO A 38 -12.12 1.39 16.55
CA PRO A 38 -12.06 0.80 17.88
C PRO A 38 -11.12 -0.40 17.95
N SER A 39 -10.45 -0.61 19.08
CA SER A 39 -9.52 -1.74 19.28
C SER A 39 -10.18 -3.12 19.09
N ALA A 40 -11.47 -3.24 19.41
CA ALA A 40 -12.24 -4.48 19.20
C ALA A 40 -12.30 -4.89 17.71
N VAL A 41 -12.45 -3.93 16.80
CA VAL A 41 -12.47 -4.19 15.35
C VAL A 41 -11.08 -4.56 14.84
N LYS A 42 -10.03 -3.93 15.39
CA LYS A 42 -8.63 -4.23 15.03
C LYS A 42 -8.25 -5.67 15.41
N GLN A 43 -8.72 -6.16 16.55
CA GLN A 43 -8.48 -7.53 16.99
C GLN A 43 -9.31 -8.55 16.21
N GLY A 44 -10.53 -8.18 15.78
CA GLY A 44 -11.43 -9.06 15.03
C GLY A 44 -11.14 -9.16 13.53
N GLN A 45 -10.38 -8.22 12.95
CA GLN A 45 -10.12 -8.17 11.50
C GLN A 45 -8.61 -8.15 11.20
N PRO A 46 -7.97 -9.31 11.01
CA PRO A 46 -6.55 -9.38 10.67
C PRO A 46 -6.22 -8.74 9.30
N GLU A 47 -7.14 -8.77 8.34
CA GLU A 47 -7.01 -8.06 7.04
C GLU A 47 -6.80 -6.56 7.23
N LEU A 48 -7.49 -5.94 8.19
CA LEU A 48 -7.38 -4.51 8.47
C LEU A 48 -5.99 -4.16 9.02
N VAL A 49 -5.45 -5.01 9.89
CA VAL A 49 -4.11 -4.83 10.46
C VAL A 49 -3.04 -4.99 9.38
N ALA A 50 -3.18 -5.97 8.49
CA ALA A 50 -2.31 -6.15 7.35
C ALA A 50 -2.36 -4.93 6.40
N ALA A 51 -3.55 -4.38 6.15
CA ALA A 51 -3.71 -3.20 5.30
C ALA A 51 -3.04 -1.97 5.92
N TRP A 52 -3.12 -1.82 7.24
CA TRP A 52 -2.40 -0.78 7.96
C TRP A 52 -0.88 -0.95 7.90
N LYS A 53 -0.37 -2.18 7.97
CA LYS A 53 1.07 -2.46 7.80
C LYS A 53 1.59 -1.96 6.45
N ILE A 54 0.84 -2.17 5.36
CA ILE A 54 1.17 -1.60 4.04
C ILE A 54 1.24 -0.08 4.11
N GLY A 55 0.25 0.56 4.72
CA GLY A 55 0.23 2.02 4.92
C GLY A 55 1.41 2.54 5.74
N GLN A 56 1.85 1.80 6.76
CA GLN A 56 3.04 2.14 7.56
C GLN A 56 4.32 2.07 6.74
N CYS A 57 4.53 0.99 5.98
CA CYS A 57 5.71 0.85 5.14
C CYS A 57 5.76 1.91 4.03
N LEU A 58 4.61 2.26 3.44
CA LEU A 58 4.52 3.38 2.49
C LEU A 58 4.85 4.73 3.14
N TRP A 59 4.42 4.96 4.38
CA TRP A 59 4.73 6.18 5.12
C TRP A 59 6.22 6.31 5.46
N THR A 60 6.89 5.21 5.80
CA THR A 60 8.32 5.20 6.13
C THR A 60 9.22 5.09 4.90
N TYR A 61 8.66 5.06 3.69
CA TYR A 61 9.38 4.75 2.45
C TYR A 61 10.18 3.44 2.54
N ASP A 62 9.66 2.47 3.28
CA ASP A 62 10.29 1.16 3.45
C ASP A 62 9.86 0.23 2.31
N TYR A 63 10.64 0.28 1.22
CA TYR A 63 10.41 -0.53 0.03
C TYR A 63 10.37 -2.03 0.37
N ALA A 64 11.38 -2.55 1.06
CA ALA A 64 11.45 -3.96 1.45
C ALA A 64 10.26 -4.38 2.32
N GLY A 65 9.88 -3.52 3.27
CA GLY A 65 8.73 -3.75 4.16
C GLY A 65 7.38 -3.77 3.42
N VAL A 66 7.20 -2.95 2.38
CA VAL A 66 5.98 -2.96 1.56
C VAL A 66 5.81 -4.32 0.86
N HIS A 67 6.89 -4.90 0.33
CA HIS A 67 6.83 -6.19 -0.38
C HIS A 67 6.58 -7.37 0.55
N GLU A 68 7.21 -7.36 1.72
CA GLU A 68 6.90 -8.32 2.78
C GLU A 68 5.47 -8.17 3.31
N ALA A 69 4.96 -6.93 3.41
CA ALA A 69 3.58 -6.69 3.81
C ALA A 69 2.57 -7.20 2.77
N PHE A 70 2.90 -7.14 1.48
CA PHE A 70 2.07 -7.68 0.41
C PHE A 70 2.09 -9.21 0.33
N LYS A 71 3.25 -9.86 0.53
CA LYS A 71 3.39 -11.33 0.49
C LYS A 71 2.97 -12.01 1.79
N GLY A 72 3.09 -11.33 2.92
CA GLY A 72 2.92 -11.92 4.26
C GLY A 72 1.47 -12.18 4.67
N TYR A 73 0.47 -11.81 3.87
CA TYR A 73 -0.94 -12.01 4.20
C TYR A 73 -1.72 -12.63 3.05
N SER A 74 -2.53 -13.65 3.34
CA SER A 74 -3.44 -14.28 2.37
C SER A 74 -4.72 -13.45 2.27
N TRP A 75 -4.73 -12.50 1.33
CA TRP A 75 -5.87 -11.62 1.07
C TRP A 75 -7.07 -12.37 0.47
N SER A 76 -8.28 -11.91 0.79
CA SER A 76 -9.46 -12.31 0.02
C SER A 76 -9.34 -11.89 -1.46
N PRO A 77 -9.94 -12.63 -2.41
CA PRO A 77 -9.77 -12.37 -3.85
C PRO A 77 -10.16 -10.95 -4.29
N ALA A 78 -11.16 -10.36 -3.63
CA ALA A 78 -11.60 -8.99 -3.90
C ALA A 78 -10.54 -7.95 -3.47
N VAL A 79 -9.88 -8.19 -2.34
CA VAL A 79 -8.86 -7.29 -1.79
C VAL A 79 -7.54 -7.43 -2.55
N GLN A 80 -7.21 -8.64 -3.00
CA GLN A 80 -5.97 -8.92 -3.74
C GLN A 80 -5.82 -8.06 -5.00
N GLN A 81 -6.91 -7.81 -5.72
CA GLN A 81 -6.89 -6.96 -6.92
C GLN A 81 -6.56 -5.50 -6.59
N ILE A 82 -7.14 -4.96 -5.51
CA ILE A 82 -6.87 -3.59 -5.05
C ILE A 82 -5.42 -3.47 -4.59
N VAL A 83 -4.93 -4.46 -3.85
CA VAL A 83 -3.54 -4.54 -3.40
C VAL A 83 -2.56 -4.54 -4.57
N ALA A 84 -2.85 -5.31 -5.62
CA ALA A 84 -2.06 -5.29 -6.86
C ALA A 84 -2.09 -3.93 -7.56
N ALA A 85 -3.27 -3.28 -7.62
CA ALA A 85 -3.40 -1.95 -8.21
C ALA A 85 -2.62 -0.87 -7.43
N ILE A 86 -2.60 -0.95 -6.09
CA ILE A 86 -1.78 -0.07 -5.24
C ILE A 86 -0.29 -0.23 -5.56
N LYS A 87 0.16 -1.48 -5.71
CA LYS A 87 1.56 -1.77 -6.07
C LYS A 87 1.94 -1.16 -7.42
N ASP A 88 1.06 -1.29 -8.40
CA ASP A 88 1.27 -0.75 -9.75
C ASP A 88 1.35 0.77 -9.76
N GLU A 89 0.42 1.43 -9.05
CA GLU A 89 0.40 2.89 -8.93
C GLU A 89 1.61 3.42 -8.17
N TYR A 90 2.07 2.70 -7.14
CA TYR A 90 3.29 3.03 -6.42
C TYR A 90 4.53 2.97 -7.32
N SER A 91 4.68 1.91 -8.11
CA SER A 91 5.80 1.77 -9.05
C SER A 91 5.81 2.88 -10.09
N LYS A 92 4.64 3.25 -10.65
CA LYS A 92 4.51 4.38 -11.58
C LYS A 92 4.96 5.69 -10.96
N LYS A 93 4.53 5.99 -9.73
CA LYS A 93 4.94 7.22 -9.03
C LYS A 93 6.44 7.25 -8.76
N ASN A 94 7.03 6.13 -8.34
CA ASN A 94 8.47 6.03 -8.17
C ASN A 94 9.21 6.26 -9.50
N MET A 95 8.71 5.71 -10.60
CA MET A 95 9.30 5.92 -11.93
C MET A 95 9.30 7.40 -12.34
N ILE A 96 8.19 8.10 -12.13
CA ILE A 96 8.08 9.55 -12.41
C ILE A 96 9.02 10.34 -11.51
N LEU A 97 9.15 9.96 -10.23
CA LEU A 97 10.07 10.63 -9.32
C LEU A 97 11.53 10.45 -9.77
N LEU A 98 11.91 9.24 -10.17
CA LEU A 98 13.27 8.97 -10.67
C LEU A 98 13.56 9.72 -11.96
N SER A 99 12.62 9.74 -12.91
CA SER A 99 12.82 10.39 -14.21
C SER A 99 12.91 11.91 -14.10
N THR A 100 12.28 12.51 -13.09
CA THR A 100 12.30 13.95 -12.86
C THR A 100 13.46 14.39 -11.96
N ALA A 101 13.86 13.58 -10.98
CA ALA A 101 14.90 13.95 -10.02
C ALA A 101 16.32 13.64 -10.51
N TYR A 102 16.51 12.63 -11.37
CA TYR A 102 17.83 12.18 -11.79
C TYR A 102 18.03 12.31 -13.29
N SER A 103 19.02 13.10 -13.70
CA SER A 103 19.47 13.16 -15.12
C SER A 103 20.28 11.92 -15.52
N THR A 104 20.86 11.21 -14.56
CA THR A 104 21.60 9.96 -14.78
C THR A 104 21.48 9.09 -13.53
N ILE A 105 21.06 7.84 -13.69
CA ILE A 105 20.94 6.84 -12.63
C ILE A 105 21.42 5.49 -13.15
N SER A 106 22.05 4.69 -12.30
CA SER A 106 22.47 3.34 -12.67
C SER A 106 21.24 2.43 -12.84
N VAL A 107 21.31 1.47 -13.77
CA VAL A 107 20.21 0.51 -14.00
C VAL A 107 19.96 -0.33 -12.74
N ILE A 108 21.01 -0.62 -11.97
CA ILE A 108 20.93 -1.40 -10.73
C ILE A 108 20.14 -0.63 -9.66
N ASP A 109 20.39 0.67 -9.52
CA ASP A 109 19.68 1.49 -8.54
C ASP A 109 18.25 1.78 -8.98
N ALA A 110 18.02 2.05 -10.27
CA ALA A 110 16.67 2.17 -10.83
C ALA A 110 15.86 0.88 -10.64
N ALA A 111 16.47 -0.30 -10.80
CA ALA A 111 15.82 -1.59 -10.60
C ALA A 111 15.42 -1.83 -9.13
N LYS A 112 16.22 -1.36 -8.15
CA LYS A 112 15.84 -1.41 -6.73
C LYS A 112 14.58 -0.61 -6.43
N PHE A 113 14.39 0.52 -7.12
CA PHE A 113 13.22 1.38 -6.92
C PHE A 113 11.98 0.94 -7.73
N LEU A 114 12.20 0.33 -8.90
CA LEU A 114 11.14 -0.10 -9.81
C LEU A 114 10.67 -1.53 -9.53
N GLU A 115 11.46 -2.32 -8.80
CA GLU A 115 11.21 -3.73 -8.47
C GLU A 115 10.62 -4.54 -9.64
N THR A 116 11.26 -4.41 -10.79
CA THR A 116 10.93 -5.24 -11.93
C THR A 116 11.63 -6.59 -11.79
N ASN A 117 10.91 -7.58 -11.28
CA ASN A 117 11.26 -9.00 -11.52
C ASN A 117 11.22 -9.36 -13.03
N HIS A 118 10.91 -8.41 -13.91
CA HIS A 118 10.76 -8.60 -15.34
C HIS A 118 11.97 -8.14 -16.19
N PHE A 119 12.92 -7.39 -15.62
CA PHE A 119 14.14 -7.00 -16.36
C PHE A 119 15.26 -8.07 -16.29
N GLY A 120 15.12 -9.09 -15.44
CA GLY A 120 16.01 -10.25 -15.40
C GLY A 120 15.94 -11.17 -16.63
N ALA A 121 15.01 -10.94 -17.56
CA ALA A 121 14.88 -11.73 -18.79
C ALA A 121 15.80 -11.29 -19.95
N PHE A 122 16.50 -10.16 -19.82
CA PHE A 122 17.37 -9.64 -20.89
C PHE A 122 18.87 -9.60 -20.52
N ALA A 123 19.24 -10.00 -19.30
CA ALA A 123 20.64 -10.06 -18.86
C ALA A 123 21.18 -11.51 -18.83
N GLY A 124 20.79 -12.31 -19.81
CA GLY A 124 21.18 -13.72 -19.89
C GLY A 124 21.01 -14.29 -21.29
N ASN A 125 21.55 -13.64 -22.33
CA ASN A 125 22.27 -14.28 -23.42
C ASN A 125 22.79 -13.21 -24.41
N VAL A 126 24.04 -12.75 -24.23
CA VAL A 126 25.06 -12.50 -25.28
C VAL A 126 26.39 -12.18 -24.63
#